data_AF-A0A6A9QFT7-F1
#
_entry.id   AF-A0A6A9QFT7-F1
#
_cell.length_a   1.000
_cell.length_b   1.000
_cell.length_c   1.000
_cell.angle_alpha   90.00
_cell.angle_beta   90.00
_cell.angle_gamma   90.00
#
_symmetry.space_group_name_H-M   'P 1'
#
loop_
_entity.id
_entity.type
_entity.pdbx_description
1 polymer ?
#
loop_
_entity_poly.entity_id
_entity_poly.type
_entity_poly.pdbx_seq_one_letter_code
_entity_poly.pdbx_strand_id
1 'polypeptide(L)'
;MSIRYPLIKLTANYCNLYEKIILMILNSILVYILSLNLHFIYNYNLEIISIVAVISFFLPEIVSPALTILFTIYLAYTELNLNQLSGMIEIISIIILNILVPMLIEIKYGSMQGFMSSEAIIGFPISSLLLLSGIAEKRNLTANVLSSLPLFFIIFNHFDTIYSTNVLFIIILGIISLIIASILFSLKQLISISGIIFSFIGLSTLLYLTPLPHPIPLNLIYTIIVAAIVNAIFTGFYELKIRKQMKEKIQEELSLIKKEIDSSIISLGRIRSYAELEDSLSNIIAEDEKSILEISKKADQCKSLDCINSIYNEFISAKKNIEDKLSHYIFDTIIEYNNVIKELKKNGIILEEISIPSEKIILSEDDIDKIQKILSTINKNISLGVSEINSIIDSIEKISGIKLNRFYITEYSSIVSAIDYLKKINVLTYVNQCISYDRDILTKLEFYGFENRKLEIARKLNEYYGREILLSDIKNIERESNQLLIIINEYLNNIKNELEKIWKISKLNNIKNKIEVIDGLINELNKDDAILKKLSNVLTAIPEISNAEKIIEEKDNIYALFTILRENEDIIREKLNQEQCIELEELGINSNLSSYVIEYLKERNINVKLDTNKICLS
;
A
#
# COMPACT_ATOMS: atom_id res chain seq x y z
N MET A 1 -17.98 17.11 16.16
CA MET A 1 -19.09 17.65 16.98
C MET A 1 -18.77 19.12 17.30
N SER A 2 -19.72 20.02 17.05
CA SER A 2 -19.45 21.40 16.62
C SER A 2 -19.16 22.40 17.77
N ILE A 3 -18.01 23.07 17.73
CA ILE A 3 -17.71 24.29 18.51
C ILE A 3 -18.15 25.56 17.72
N ARG A 4 -18.97 25.41 16.67
CA ARG A 4 -19.51 26.54 15.88
C ARG A 4 -20.63 27.31 16.59
N TYR A 5 -21.27 26.73 17.61
CA TYR A 5 -22.46 27.29 18.25
C TYR A 5 -22.26 28.38 19.34
N PRO A 6 -21.23 28.36 20.21
CA PRO A 6 -21.17 29.33 21.32
C PRO A 6 -20.84 30.76 20.87
N LEU A 7 -20.00 30.95 19.85
CA LEU A 7 -19.50 32.29 19.48
C LEU A 7 -20.44 33.11 18.57
N ILE A 8 -21.25 32.46 17.72
CA ILE A 8 -22.29 33.16 16.93
C ILE A 8 -23.36 33.73 17.87
N LYS A 9 -23.69 32.96 18.92
CA LYS A 9 -24.59 33.37 19.99
C LYS A 9 -24.01 34.56 20.78
N LEU A 10 -22.70 34.58 21.06
CA LEU A 10 -22.04 35.71 21.72
C LEU A 10 -22.21 37.01 20.93
N THR A 11 -21.86 37.07 19.64
CA THR A 11 -21.89 38.33 18.87
C THR A 11 -23.30 38.92 18.73
N ALA A 12 -24.31 38.08 18.52
CA ALA A 12 -25.71 38.52 18.48
C ALA A 12 -26.21 38.95 19.87
N ASN A 13 -25.80 38.26 20.92
CA ASN A 13 -26.12 38.63 22.30
C ASN A 13 -25.46 39.96 22.72
N TYR A 14 -24.24 40.26 22.25
CA TYR A 14 -23.55 41.51 22.55
C TYR A 14 -24.17 42.71 21.82
N CYS A 15 -24.55 42.58 20.53
CA CYS A 15 -25.32 43.61 19.82
C CYS A 15 -26.63 43.93 20.55
N ASN A 16 -27.41 42.90 20.88
CA ASN A 16 -28.67 43.07 21.61
C ASN A 16 -28.48 43.65 23.02
N LEU A 17 -27.40 43.31 23.72
CA LEU A 17 -27.08 43.86 25.04
C LEU A 17 -26.69 45.34 24.95
N TYR A 18 -25.93 45.72 23.93
CA TYR A 18 -25.53 47.11 23.69
C TYR A 18 -26.74 47.99 23.34
N GLU A 19 -27.59 47.57 22.40
CA GLU A 19 -28.85 48.26 22.05
C GLU A 19 -29.70 48.49 23.33
N LYS A 20 -29.85 47.44 24.17
CA LYS A 20 -30.59 47.52 25.45
C LYS A 20 -30.01 48.51 26.45
N ILE A 21 -28.70 48.55 26.63
CA ILE A 21 -28.04 49.46 27.59
C ILE A 21 -28.20 50.91 27.12
N ILE A 22 -28.04 51.19 25.83
CA ILE A 22 -28.16 52.55 25.33
C ILE A 22 -29.60 53.02 25.36
N LEU A 23 -30.56 52.20 24.93
CA LEU A 23 -31.98 52.55 25.02
C LEU A 23 -32.42 52.72 26.47
N MET A 24 -31.89 51.94 27.40
CA MET A 24 -32.11 52.17 28.83
C MET A 24 -31.67 53.58 29.24
N ILE A 25 -30.47 54.00 28.84
CA ILE A 25 -29.94 55.34 29.17
C ILE A 25 -30.77 56.44 28.48
N LEU A 26 -31.06 56.30 27.18
CA LEU A 26 -31.81 57.27 26.40
C LEU A 26 -33.24 57.44 26.89
N ASN A 27 -33.95 56.34 27.14
CA ASN A 27 -35.31 56.36 27.70
C ASN A 27 -35.36 56.96 29.09
N SER A 28 -34.37 56.65 29.94
CA SER A 28 -34.23 57.29 31.26
C SER A 28 -34.00 58.80 31.16
N ILE A 29 -33.20 59.26 30.18
CA ILE A 29 -32.99 60.69 29.92
C ILE A 29 -34.28 61.35 29.43
N LEU A 30 -34.99 60.74 28.48
CA LEU A 30 -36.24 61.27 27.94
C LEU A 30 -37.32 61.40 29.02
N VAL A 31 -37.48 60.39 29.87
CA VAL A 31 -38.44 60.44 30.98
C VAL A 31 -38.04 61.48 32.03
N TYR A 32 -36.74 61.63 32.31
CA TYR A 32 -36.27 62.69 33.19
C TYR A 32 -36.66 64.08 32.65
N ILE A 33 -36.43 64.34 31.36
CA ILE A 33 -36.80 65.60 30.72
C ILE A 33 -38.32 65.82 30.78
N LEU A 34 -39.12 64.80 30.43
CA LEU A 34 -40.58 64.89 30.49
C LEU A 34 -41.09 65.15 31.91
N SER A 35 -40.52 64.48 32.91
CA SER A 35 -40.95 64.63 34.30
C SER A 35 -40.61 66.01 34.86
N LEU A 36 -39.44 66.55 34.52
CA LEU A 36 -39.06 67.93 34.85
C LEU A 36 -40.02 68.95 34.21
N ASN A 37 -40.29 68.80 32.91
CA ASN A 37 -41.06 69.79 32.16
C ASN A 37 -42.56 69.78 32.51
N LEU A 38 -43.12 68.61 32.82
CA LEU A 38 -44.52 68.45 33.24
C LEU A 38 -44.76 68.77 34.73
N HIS A 39 -43.72 69.20 35.46
CA HIS A 39 -43.78 69.55 36.89
C HIS A 39 -44.33 68.41 37.78
N PHE A 40 -44.08 67.15 37.41
CA PHE A 40 -44.35 66.03 38.30
C PHE A 40 -43.48 66.18 39.56
N ILE A 41 -44.06 65.86 40.73
CA ILE A 41 -43.50 66.10 42.07
C ILE A 41 -42.02 65.68 42.12
N TYR A 42 -41.13 66.66 42.34
CA TYR A 42 -39.65 66.50 42.37
C TYR A 42 -39.16 65.30 43.19
N ASN A 43 -39.91 64.86 44.20
CA ASN A 43 -39.55 63.76 45.09
C ASN A 43 -39.62 62.36 44.45
N TYR A 44 -40.38 62.14 43.37
CA TYR A 44 -40.56 60.81 42.75
C TYR A 44 -39.75 60.61 41.45
N ASN A 45 -39.03 61.63 40.97
CA ASN A 45 -38.31 61.58 39.70
C ASN A 45 -37.28 60.44 39.64
N LEU A 46 -36.54 60.19 40.72
CA LEU A 46 -35.53 59.12 40.75
C LEU A 46 -36.15 57.71 40.70
N GLU A 47 -37.32 57.50 41.32
CA GLU A 47 -38.01 56.22 41.30
C GLU A 47 -38.57 55.92 39.91
N ILE A 48 -39.19 56.92 39.26
CA ILE A 48 -39.72 56.79 37.89
C ILE A 48 -38.59 56.50 36.90
N ILE A 49 -37.48 57.24 36.96
CA ILE A 49 -36.31 57.01 36.10
C ILE A 49 -35.75 55.59 36.29
N SER A 50 -35.68 55.11 37.53
CA SER A 50 -35.18 53.77 37.85
C SER A 50 -36.10 52.67 37.32
N ILE A 51 -37.42 52.83 37.46
CA ILE A 51 -38.41 51.90 36.92
C ILE A 51 -38.31 51.87 35.39
N VAL A 52 -38.27 53.04 34.76
CA VAL A 52 -38.14 53.14 33.30
C VAL A 52 -36.82 52.54 32.82
N ALA A 53 -35.71 52.75 33.53
CA ALA A 53 -34.43 52.13 33.18
C ALA A 53 -34.55 50.59 33.17
N VAL A 54 -35.11 50.01 34.24
CA VAL A 54 -35.27 48.56 34.36
C VAL A 54 -36.19 48.02 33.27
N ILE A 55 -37.36 48.63 33.05
CA ILE A 55 -38.30 48.17 32.01
C ILE A 55 -37.69 48.35 30.62
N SER A 56 -36.98 49.44 30.35
CA SER A 56 -36.31 49.68 29.05
C SER A 56 -35.21 48.66 28.77
N PHE A 57 -34.53 48.14 29.78
CA PHE A 57 -33.54 47.07 29.60
C PHE A 57 -34.20 45.73 29.21
N PHE A 58 -35.35 45.41 29.81
CA PHE A 58 -36.05 44.16 29.56
C PHE A 58 -36.95 44.20 28.31
N LEU A 59 -37.63 45.32 28.08
CA LEU A 59 -38.66 45.54 27.05
C LEU A 59 -38.41 46.85 26.27
N PRO A 60 -37.22 47.05 25.66
CA PRO A 60 -36.91 48.27 24.90
C PRO A 60 -37.88 48.50 23.74
N GLU A 61 -38.38 47.43 23.14
CA GLU A 61 -39.28 47.41 21.97
C GLU A 61 -40.63 48.07 22.25
N ILE A 62 -41.04 48.10 23.51
CA ILE A 62 -42.31 48.70 23.94
C ILE A 62 -42.07 50.10 24.51
N VAL A 63 -41.02 50.26 25.31
CA VAL A 63 -40.76 51.50 26.04
C VAL A 63 -40.24 52.61 25.11
N SER A 64 -39.34 52.28 24.19
CA SER A 64 -38.69 53.25 23.29
C SER A 64 -39.71 53.95 22.37
N PRO A 65 -40.62 53.23 21.67
CA PRO A 65 -41.65 53.87 20.87
C PRO A 65 -42.66 54.66 21.72
N ALA A 66 -43.05 54.13 22.88
CA ALA A 66 -44.00 54.79 23.77
C ALA A 66 -43.46 56.14 24.28
N LEU A 67 -42.19 56.18 24.70
CA LEU A 67 -41.55 57.41 25.17
C LEU A 67 -41.29 58.39 24.04
N THR A 68 -40.88 57.91 22.87
CA THR A 68 -40.72 58.75 21.67
C THR A 68 -42.05 59.43 21.30
N ILE A 69 -43.17 58.69 21.33
CA ILE A 69 -44.52 59.23 21.07
C ILE A 69 -44.93 60.24 22.15
N LEU A 70 -44.78 59.89 23.43
CA LEU A 70 -45.13 60.77 24.55
C LEU A 70 -44.35 62.09 24.49
N PHE A 71 -43.06 62.03 24.17
CA PHE A 71 -42.24 63.22 24.01
C PHE A 71 -42.64 64.05 22.80
N THR A 72 -42.99 63.40 21.69
CA THR A 72 -43.48 64.09 20.49
C THR A 72 -44.78 64.83 20.77
N ILE A 73 -45.71 64.23 21.53
CA ILE A 73 -46.95 64.88 21.96
C ILE A 73 -46.66 66.08 22.85
N TYR A 74 -45.70 65.95 23.77
CA TYR A 74 -45.25 67.07 24.60
C TYR A 74 -44.73 68.23 23.74
N LEU A 75 -43.78 67.98 22.84
CA LEU A 75 -43.23 69.02 21.94
C LEU A 75 -44.32 69.71 21.11
N ALA A 76 -45.27 68.95 20.58
CA ALA A 76 -46.40 69.47 19.81
C ALA A 76 -47.29 70.42 20.61
N TYR A 77 -47.39 70.21 21.92
CA TYR A 77 -48.26 71.01 22.79
C TYR A 77 -47.56 72.23 23.38
N THR A 78 -46.26 72.14 23.67
CA THR A 78 -45.53 73.17 24.44
C THR A 78 -44.59 74.02 23.62
N GLU A 79 -43.93 73.45 22.62
CA GLU A 79 -42.82 74.12 21.91
C GLU A 79 -43.17 74.50 20.47
N LEU A 80 -44.09 73.77 19.83
CA LEU A 80 -44.45 73.99 18.43
C LEU A 80 -45.67 74.89 18.27
N ASN A 81 -45.52 75.98 17.52
CA ASN A 81 -46.65 76.80 17.10
C ASN A 81 -47.34 76.18 15.87
N LEU A 82 -48.27 75.25 16.12
CA LEU A 82 -48.99 74.53 15.07
C LEU A 82 -49.84 75.42 14.14
N ASN A 83 -50.03 76.70 14.49
CA ASN A 83 -50.71 77.66 13.62
C ASN A 83 -49.81 78.23 12.51
N GLN A 84 -48.51 77.95 12.55
CA GLN A 84 -47.54 78.33 11.52
C GLN A 84 -47.15 77.11 10.66
N LEU A 85 -46.91 77.35 9.37
CA LEU A 85 -46.50 76.31 8.43
C LEU A 85 -45.19 75.62 8.87
N SER A 86 -44.25 76.36 9.46
CA SER A 86 -43.00 75.81 10.02
C SER A 86 -43.28 74.79 11.14
N GLY A 87 -44.11 75.14 12.12
CA GLY A 87 -44.50 74.22 13.20
C GLY A 87 -45.24 72.98 12.70
N MET A 88 -46.06 73.10 11.65
CA MET A 88 -46.71 71.94 11.01
C MET A 88 -45.71 71.02 10.28
N ILE A 89 -44.72 71.60 9.58
CA ILE A 89 -43.66 70.84 8.89
C ILE A 89 -42.77 70.12 9.91
N GLU A 90 -42.44 70.78 11.02
CA GLU A 90 -41.63 70.20 12.11
C GLU A 90 -42.32 68.99 12.75
N ILE A 91 -43.60 69.08 13.12
CA ILE A 91 -44.31 67.95 13.74
C ILE A 91 -44.47 66.76 12.78
N ILE A 92 -44.77 67.02 11.50
CA ILE A 92 -44.84 65.97 10.47
C ILE A 92 -43.47 65.30 10.30
N SER A 93 -42.39 66.08 10.33
CA SER A 93 -41.02 65.57 10.22
C SER A 93 -40.64 64.72 11.44
N ILE A 94 -41.04 65.09 12.66
CA ILE A 94 -40.84 64.24 13.85
C ILE A 94 -41.58 62.92 13.69
N ILE A 95 -42.86 62.96 13.29
CA ILE A 95 -43.66 61.74 13.12
C ILE A 95 -43.03 60.82 12.06
N ILE A 96 -42.61 61.35 10.93
CA ILE A 96 -42.02 60.55 9.85
C ILE A 96 -40.63 60.03 10.25
N LEU A 97 -39.70 60.93 10.61
CA LEU A 97 -38.29 60.59 10.78
C LEU A 97 -37.98 59.94 12.13
N ASN A 98 -38.67 60.32 13.20
CA ASN A 98 -38.36 59.87 14.57
C ASN A 98 -39.34 58.81 15.11
N ILE A 99 -40.50 58.60 14.48
CA ILE A 99 -41.46 57.54 14.87
C ILE A 99 -41.58 56.47 13.78
N LEU A 100 -42.07 56.83 12.59
CA LEU A 100 -42.37 55.86 11.54
C LEU A 100 -41.12 55.17 10.99
N VAL A 101 -40.04 55.92 10.72
CA VAL A 101 -38.79 55.33 10.22
C VAL A 101 -38.19 54.35 11.23
N PRO A 102 -38.01 54.69 12.52
CA PRO A 102 -37.57 53.74 13.55
C PRO A 102 -38.45 52.50 13.68
N MET A 103 -39.78 52.64 13.69
CA MET A 103 -40.71 51.50 13.73
C MET A 103 -40.53 50.57 12.53
N LEU A 104 -40.36 51.12 11.32
CA LEU A 104 -40.12 50.30 10.12
C LEU A 104 -38.80 49.55 10.18
N ILE A 105 -37.75 50.16 10.76
CA ILE A 105 -36.45 49.53 10.94
C ILE A 105 -36.57 48.36 11.92
N GLU A 106 -37.29 48.57 13.03
CA GLU A 106 -37.56 47.54 14.02
C GLU A 106 -38.34 46.36 13.42
N ILE A 107 -39.50 46.61 12.81
CA ILE A 107 -40.38 45.56 12.26
C ILE A 107 -39.66 44.74 11.17
N LYS A 108 -38.89 45.40 10.29
CA LYS A 108 -38.28 44.76 9.12
C LYS A 108 -36.92 44.12 9.40
N TYR A 109 -36.12 44.73 10.27
CA TYR A 109 -34.73 44.31 10.52
C TYR A 109 -34.48 43.84 11.96
N GLY A 110 -35.49 43.91 12.82
CA GLY A 110 -35.43 43.51 14.23
C GLY A 110 -34.48 44.38 15.06
N SER A 111 -34.20 45.63 14.63
CA SER A 111 -33.18 46.49 15.21
C SER A 111 -33.75 47.78 15.77
N MET A 112 -33.29 48.13 16.97
CA MET A 112 -33.68 49.36 17.67
C MET A 112 -32.78 50.55 17.38
N GLN A 113 -31.81 50.40 16.47
CA GLN A 113 -30.88 51.44 16.06
C GLN A 113 -31.58 52.73 15.63
N GLY A 114 -32.74 52.63 14.97
CA GLY A 114 -33.54 53.79 14.60
C GLY A 114 -34.06 54.56 15.82
N PHE A 115 -34.51 53.85 16.86
CA PHE A 115 -34.96 54.46 18.11
C PHE A 115 -33.81 55.07 18.90
N MET A 116 -32.63 54.43 18.91
CA MET A 116 -31.44 55.01 19.54
C MET A 116 -31.06 56.37 18.92
N SER A 117 -31.09 56.47 17.60
CA SER A 117 -30.85 57.75 16.91
C SER A 117 -31.95 58.76 17.22
N SER A 118 -33.22 58.34 17.15
CA SER A 118 -34.40 59.19 17.40
C SER A 118 -34.41 59.78 18.81
N GLU A 119 -34.27 58.94 19.84
CA GLU A 119 -34.28 59.36 21.24
C GLU A 119 -33.06 60.21 21.61
N ALA A 120 -31.90 59.93 21.00
CA ALA A 120 -30.72 60.75 21.18
C ALA A 120 -30.88 62.17 20.62
N ILE A 121 -31.69 62.34 19.57
CA ILE A 121 -31.99 63.67 18.99
C ILE A 121 -33.04 64.37 19.82
N ILE A 122 -34.12 63.67 20.18
CA ILE A 122 -35.23 64.23 20.94
C ILE A 122 -34.78 64.66 22.34
N GLY A 123 -33.88 63.92 22.99
CA GLY A 123 -33.33 64.24 24.30
C GLY A 123 -32.15 65.25 24.31
N PHE A 124 -31.85 65.86 23.16
CA PHE A 124 -30.77 66.85 23.05
C PHE A 124 -31.06 68.07 23.95
N PRO A 125 -30.07 68.63 24.68
CA PRO A 125 -28.63 68.37 24.61
C PRO A 125 -28.11 67.26 25.53
N ILE A 126 -28.93 66.75 26.46
CA ILE A 126 -28.50 65.83 27.53
C ILE A 126 -28.03 64.49 26.95
N SER A 127 -28.67 64.01 25.88
CA SER A 127 -28.33 62.75 25.18
C SER A 127 -27.37 62.92 23.99
N SER A 128 -26.78 64.12 23.80
CA SER A 128 -25.94 64.44 22.63
C SER A 128 -24.77 63.48 22.38
N LEU A 129 -24.21 62.89 23.45
CA LEU A 129 -23.12 61.91 23.39
C LEU A 129 -23.49 60.61 22.66
N LEU A 130 -24.78 60.31 22.55
CA LEU A 130 -25.30 59.07 22.00
C LEU A 130 -25.90 59.24 20.59
N LEU A 131 -25.82 60.43 19.99
CA LEU A 131 -26.42 60.73 18.66
C LEU A 131 -25.97 59.75 17.56
N LEU A 132 -24.71 59.32 17.58
CA LEU A 132 -24.17 58.40 16.58
C LEU A 132 -24.29 56.92 16.97
N SER A 133 -24.79 56.61 18.17
CA SER A 133 -24.83 55.23 18.67
C SER A 133 -25.67 54.32 17.78
N GLY A 134 -26.79 54.83 17.25
CA GLY A 134 -27.68 54.09 16.34
C GLY A 134 -27.06 53.79 14.97
N ILE A 135 -26.05 54.54 14.51
CA ILE A 135 -25.40 54.29 13.21
C ILE A 135 -24.03 53.63 13.32
N ALA A 136 -23.40 53.70 14.50
CA ALA A 136 -22.07 53.14 14.77
C ALA A 136 -22.06 51.64 15.05
N GLU A 137 -23.23 51.01 15.25
CA GLU A 137 -23.34 49.58 15.53
C GLU A 137 -23.30 48.72 14.25
N LYS A 138 -22.64 47.56 14.28
CA LYS A 138 -22.42 46.70 13.10
C LYS A 138 -23.49 45.63 12.89
N ARG A 139 -24.66 46.02 12.38
CA ARG A 139 -25.75 45.06 12.13
C ARG A 139 -25.91 44.74 10.64
N ASN A 140 -26.55 45.61 9.89
CA ASN A 140 -26.79 45.47 8.46
C ASN A 140 -26.66 46.83 7.78
N LEU A 141 -26.04 46.87 6.60
CA LEU A 141 -25.86 48.09 5.81
C LEU A 141 -27.16 48.90 5.69
N THR A 142 -28.26 48.24 5.34
CA THR A 142 -29.56 48.90 5.15
C THR A 142 -30.16 49.42 6.45
N ALA A 143 -29.99 48.71 7.57
CA ALA A 143 -30.49 49.15 8.86
C ALA A 143 -29.72 50.38 9.34
N ASN A 144 -28.38 50.33 9.32
CA ASN A 144 -27.50 51.44 9.69
C ASN A 144 -27.75 52.73 8.88
N VAL A 145 -27.97 52.60 7.57
CA VAL A 145 -28.28 53.75 6.70
C VAL A 145 -29.65 54.33 7.04
N LEU A 146 -30.68 53.49 7.20
CA LEU A 146 -32.01 53.97 7.59
C LEU A 146 -32.03 54.58 8.99
N SER A 147 -31.23 54.06 9.93
CA SER A 147 -31.06 54.59 11.28
C SER A 147 -30.32 55.93 11.34
N SER A 148 -29.76 56.41 10.23
CA SER A 148 -29.23 57.78 10.13
C SER A 148 -30.30 58.82 9.79
N LEU A 149 -31.43 58.41 9.21
CA LEU A 149 -32.50 59.32 8.80
C LEU A 149 -33.10 60.14 9.95
N PRO A 150 -33.29 59.60 11.19
CA PRO A 150 -33.72 60.41 12.32
C PRO A 150 -32.87 61.68 12.50
N LEU A 151 -31.54 61.60 12.31
CA LEU A 151 -30.60 62.73 12.49
C LEU A 151 -30.91 63.92 11.59
N PHE A 152 -31.63 63.70 10.48
CA PHE A 152 -32.02 64.76 9.56
C PHE A 152 -33.15 65.62 10.12
N PHE A 153 -33.81 65.23 11.21
CA PHE A 153 -34.76 66.08 11.92
C PHE A 153 -34.13 67.41 12.36
N ILE A 154 -32.83 67.43 12.69
CA ILE A 154 -32.09 68.65 13.09
C ILE A 154 -32.22 69.77 12.03
N ILE A 155 -32.39 69.40 10.76
CA ILE A 155 -32.57 70.34 9.64
C ILE A 155 -33.94 71.00 9.71
N PHE A 156 -34.99 70.23 9.99
CA PHE A 156 -36.37 70.73 9.98
C PHE A 156 -36.68 71.62 11.18
N ASN A 157 -36.05 71.35 12.34
CA ASN A 157 -36.18 72.17 13.55
C ASN A 157 -35.71 73.63 13.37
N HIS A 158 -35.02 73.94 12.27
CA HIS A 158 -34.46 75.26 11.98
C HIS A 158 -34.84 75.76 10.56
N PHE A 159 -35.99 75.33 10.05
CA PHE A 159 -36.44 75.61 8.67
C PHE A 159 -36.45 77.12 8.31
N ASP A 160 -36.73 77.99 9.28
CA ASP A 160 -36.84 79.43 9.07
C ASP A 160 -35.49 80.12 8.76
N THR A 161 -34.34 79.49 9.03
CA THR A 161 -32.99 80.04 8.77
C THR A 161 -32.34 79.54 7.47
N ILE A 162 -33.02 78.66 6.71
CA ILE A 162 -32.44 77.87 5.61
C ILE A 162 -32.40 78.62 4.25
N TYR A 163 -33.02 79.79 4.13
CA TYR A 163 -33.26 80.46 2.83
C TYR A 163 -32.04 81.08 2.11
N SER A 164 -30.79 80.72 2.46
CA SER A 164 -29.60 81.10 1.67
C SER A 164 -29.02 79.91 0.89
N THR A 165 -28.62 80.13 -0.36
CA THR A 165 -28.08 79.09 -1.27
C THR A 165 -26.84 78.38 -0.73
N ASN A 166 -26.02 79.06 0.08
CA ASN A 166 -24.84 78.46 0.73
C ASN A 166 -25.20 77.50 1.87
N VAL A 167 -26.30 77.75 2.59
CA VAL A 167 -26.75 76.90 3.71
C VAL A 167 -27.30 75.56 3.22
N LEU A 168 -28.05 75.56 2.12
CA LEU A 168 -28.61 74.35 1.52
C LEU A 168 -27.52 73.37 1.05
N PHE A 169 -26.41 73.87 0.49
CA PHE A 169 -25.27 73.05 0.10
C PHE A 169 -24.57 72.40 1.30
N ILE A 170 -24.40 73.14 2.40
CA ILE A 170 -23.80 72.64 3.65
C ILE A 170 -24.66 71.52 4.27
N ILE A 171 -25.99 71.67 4.23
CA ILE A 171 -26.94 70.65 4.71
C ILE A 171 -26.83 69.36 3.90
N ILE A 172 -26.82 69.47 2.57
CA ILE A 172 -26.70 68.29 1.68
C ILE A 172 -25.36 67.58 1.92
N LEU A 173 -24.27 68.33 2.09
CA LEU A 173 -22.97 67.76 2.42
C LEU A 173 -22.98 67.01 3.77
N GLY A 174 -23.67 67.55 4.78
CA GLY A 174 -23.83 66.91 6.09
C GLY A 174 -24.60 65.60 6.02
N ILE A 175 -25.74 65.59 5.31
CA ILE A 175 -26.56 64.40 5.04
C ILE A 175 -25.72 63.32 4.35
N ILE A 176 -25.06 63.67 3.24
CA ILE A 176 -24.25 62.71 2.46
C ILE A 176 -23.13 62.14 3.33
N SER A 177 -22.47 62.98 4.14
CA SER A 177 -21.40 62.55 5.03
C SER A 177 -21.89 61.57 6.10
N LEU A 178 -23.07 61.80 6.71
CA LEU A 178 -23.66 60.85 7.65
C LEU A 178 -24.04 59.52 6.99
N ILE A 179 -24.57 59.55 5.76
CA ILE A 179 -24.87 58.32 5.01
C ILE A 179 -23.59 57.53 4.72
N ILE A 180 -22.53 58.21 4.26
CA ILE A 180 -21.21 57.58 4.03
C ILE A 180 -20.68 56.98 5.34
N ALA A 181 -20.82 57.69 6.46
CA ALA A 181 -20.41 57.18 7.76
C ALA A 181 -21.18 55.92 8.16
N SER A 182 -22.52 55.89 8.00
CA SER A 182 -23.34 54.71 8.25
C SER A 182 -22.94 53.52 7.39
N ILE A 183 -22.62 53.75 6.11
CA ILE A 183 -22.13 52.72 5.20
C ILE A 183 -20.79 52.16 5.71
N LEU A 184 -19.85 53.03 6.05
CA LEU A 184 -18.52 52.62 6.52
C LEU A 184 -18.60 51.88 7.86
N PHE A 185 -19.39 52.36 8.83
CA PHE A 185 -19.57 51.68 10.11
C PHE A 185 -20.18 50.29 9.97
N SER A 186 -21.04 50.07 8.98
CA SER A 186 -21.61 48.73 8.72
C SER A 186 -20.59 47.68 8.25
N LEU A 187 -19.40 48.09 7.80
CA LEU A 187 -18.37 47.18 7.29
C LEU A 187 -17.73 46.36 8.42
N LYS A 188 -17.64 45.05 8.24
CA LYS A 188 -17.04 44.12 9.23
C LYS A 188 -15.51 44.03 9.13
N GLN A 189 -14.86 45.15 8.83
CA GLN A 189 -13.41 45.24 8.58
C GLN A 189 -12.83 46.49 9.26
N LEU A 190 -11.50 46.55 9.41
CA LEU A 190 -10.79 47.71 9.99
C LEU A 190 -11.11 49.04 9.29
N ILE A 191 -11.41 49.00 7.99
CA ILE A 191 -11.77 50.20 7.22
C ILE A 191 -13.02 50.90 7.74
N SER A 192 -13.89 50.21 8.48
CA SER A 192 -15.06 50.81 9.14
C SER A 192 -14.76 51.96 10.08
N ILE A 193 -13.54 51.99 10.66
CA ILE A 193 -13.10 53.06 11.57
C ILE A 193 -13.00 54.40 10.82
N SER A 194 -12.79 54.38 9.51
CA SER A 194 -12.79 55.60 8.68
C SER A 194 -14.15 56.31 8.64
N GLY A 195 -15.25 55.63 9.01
CA GLY A 195 -16.58 56.24 9.15
C GLY A 195 -16.61 57.40 10.15
N ILE A 196 -15.71 57.41 11.14
CA ILE A 196 -15.56 58.48 12.13
C ILE A 196 -15.31 59.84 11.46
N ILE A 197 -14.48 59.87 10.40
CA ILE A 197 -14.13 61.09 9.68
C ILE A 197 -15.39 61.69 9.04
N PHE A 198 -16.19 60.85 8.40
CA PHE A 198 -17.43 61.28 7.74
C PHE A 198 -18.53 61.63 8.76
N SER A 199 -18.60 60.95 9.92
CA SER A 199 -19.48 61.34 11.02
C SER A 199 -19.12 62.71 11.60
N PHE A 200 -17.82 63.00 11.75
CA PHE A 200 -17.34 64.31 12.19
C PHE A 200 -17.79 65.41 11.23
N ILE A 201 -17.57 65.21 9.92
CA ILE A 201 -18.00 66.16 8.88
C ILE A 201 -19.52 66.31 8.89
N GLY A 202 -20.26 65.20 8.96
CA GLY A 202 -21.72 65.17 8.97
C GLY A 202 -22.36 65.89 10.16
N LEU A 203 -21.92 65.61 11.38
CA LEU A 203 -22.46 66.28 12.57
C LEU A 203 -21.99 67.72 12.72
N SER A 204 -20.72 68.01 12.39
CA SER A 204 -20.20 69.38 12.52
C SER A 204 -20.93 70.34 11.58
N THR A 205 -21.24 69.90 10.36
CA THR A 205 -22.02 70.70 9.39
C THR A 205 -23.48 70.88 9.81
N LEU A 206 -24.13 69.86 10.37
CA LEU A 206 -25.52 69.97 10.85
C LEU A 206 -25.65 70.83 12.12
N LEU A 207 -24.68 70.75 13.04
CA LEU A 207 -24.67 71.57 14.27
C LEU A 207 -24.18 73.01 14.04
N TYR A 208 -23.43 73.27 12.96
CA TYR A 208 -23.01 74.63 12.57
C TYR A 208 -24.17 75.59 12.33
N LEU A 209 -25.37 75.06 12.05
CA LEU A 209 -26.61 75.82 11.84
C LEU A 209 -27.30 76.27 13.14
N THR A 210 -26.78 75.86 14.30
CA THR A 210 -27.30 76.28 15.61
C THR A 210 -26.65 77.61 16.05
N PRO A 211 -27.37 78.54 16.68
CA PRO A 211 -26.85 79.86 17.08
C PRO A 211 -25.93 79.81 18.31
N LEU A 212 -25.29 78.66 18.58
CA LEU A 212 -24.33 78.50 19.67
C LEU A 212 -22.97 79.12 19.27
N PRO A 213 -22.34 79.92 20.16
CA PRO A 213 -21.04 80.51 19.86
C PRO A 213 -19.98 79.43 19.62
N HIS A 214 -19.24 79.53 18.51
CA HIS A 214 -18.03 78.74 18.27
C HIS A 214 -17.07 78.90 19.45
N PRO A 215 -16.62 77.80 20.07
CA PRO A 215 -15.97 76.65 19.43
C PRO A 215 -16.81 75.37 19.50
N ILE A 216 -16.47 74.39 18.65
CA ILE A 216 -17.07 73.05 18.61
C ILE A 216 -17.40 72.56 20.03
N PRO A 217 -18.68 72.29 20.38
CA PRO A 217 -19.01 71.87 21.73
C PRO A 217 -18.29 70.56 22.03
N LEU A 218 -17.62 70.47 23.19
CA LEU A 218 -16.98 69.25 23.71
C LEU A 218 -17.84 67.99 23.49
N ASN A 219 -19.15 68.14 23.53
CA ASN A 219 -20.14 67.12 23.24
C ASN A 219 -19.93 66.45 21.86
N LEU A 220 -19.63 67.18 20.79
CA LEU A 220 -19.38 66.60 19.46
C LEU A 220 -18.14 65.68 19.46
N ILE A 221 -17.07 66.10 20.12
CA ILE A 221 -15.86 65.28 20.26
C ILE A 221 -16.19 64.00 21.04
N TYR A 222 -16.94 64.11 22.13
CA TYR A 222 -17.33 62.96 22.92
C TYR A 222 -18.29 62.02 22.18
N THR A 223 -19.26 62.52 21.41
CA THR A 223 -20.15 61.69 20.57
C THR A 223 -19.35 60.84 19.58
N ILE A 224 -18.31 61.42 19.01
CA ILE A 224 -17.46 60.76 18.02
C ILE A 224 -16.54 59.72 18.68
N ILE A 225 -16.01 60.02 19.87
CA ILE A 225 -15.25 59.05 20.68
C ILE A 225 -16.13 57.85 21.05
N VAL A 226 -17.37 58.09 21.49
CA VAL A 226 -18.31 57.01 21.83
C VAL A 226 -18.60 56.16 20.60
N ALA A 227 -18.91 56.77 19.45
CA ALA A 227 -19.11 56.05 18.19
C ALA A 227 -17.87 55.21 17.78
N ALA A 228 -16.67 55.77 17.96
CA ALA A 228 -15.41 55.10 17.64
C ALA A 228 -15.18 53.87 18.52
N ILE A 229 -15.39 53.99 19.83
CA ILE A 229 -15.23 52.89 20.80
C ILE A 229 -16.18 51.74 20.45
N VAL A 230 -17.44 52.06 20.17
CA VAL A 230 -18.48 51.09 19.82
C VAL A 230 -18.07 50.32 18.57
N ASN A 231 -17.74 51.04 17.50
CA ASN A 231 -17.33 50.45 16.23
C ASN A 231 -16.03 49.61 16.36
N ALA A 232 -15.06 50.06 17.15
CA ALA A 232 -13.79 49.37 17.36
C ALA A 232 -13.97 48.03 18.10
N ILE A 233 -14.80 47.98 19.15
CA ILE A 233 -15.09 46.75 19.90
C ILE A 233 -15.67 45.68 18.97
N PHE A 234 -16.68 46.02 18.17
CA PHE A 234 -17.29 45.08 17.23
C PHE A 234 -16.33 44.59 16.14
N THR A 235 -15.44 45.48 15.65
CA THR A 235 -14.40 45.10 14.68
C THR A 235 -13.42 44.09 15.26
N GLY A 236 -12.95 44.31 16.49
CA GLY A 236 -11.98 43.44 17.16
C GLY A 236 -12.52 42.01 17.35
N PHE A 237 -13.78 41.86 17.76
CA PHE A 237 -14.40 40.54 17.91
C PHE A 237 -14.53 39.78 16.59
N TYR A 238 -14.89 40.47 15.49
CA TYR A 238 -15.08 39.83 14.19
C TYR A 238 -13.76 39.34 13.59
N GLU A 239 -12.69 40.13 13.70
CA GLU A 239 -11.33 39.75 13.28
C GLU A 239 -10.81 38.53 14.04
N LEU A 240 -10.99 38.48 15.37
CA LEU A 240 -10.59 37.32 16.17
C LEU A 240 -11.31 36.03 15.74
N LYS A 241 -12.59 36.14 15.37
CA LYS A 241 -13.39 35.01 14.87
C LYS A 241 -12.84 34.47 13.55
N ILE A 242 -12.55 35.34 12.58
CA ILE A 242 -12.00 34.94 11.28
C ILE A 242 -10.64 34.24 11.47
N ARG A 243 -9.75 34.82 12.28
CA ARG A 243 -8.42 34.24 12.55
C ARG A 243 -8.52 32.85 13.17
N LYS A 244 -9.44 32.64 14.13
CA LYS A 244 -9.63 31.33 14.76
C LYS A 244 -10.16 30.29 13.76
N GLN A 245 -11.15 30.65 12.95
CA GLN A 245 -11.69 29.75 11.91
C GLN A 245 -10.65 29.36 10.87
N MET A 246 -9.80 30.31 10.46
CA MET A 246 -8.71 30.03 9.52
C MET A 246 -7.67 29.08 10.13
N LYS A 247 -7.31 29.27 11.41
CA LYS A 247 -6.38 28.38 12.12
C LYS A 247 -6.93 26.95 12.26
N GLU A 248 -8.22 26.79 12.58
CA GLU A 248 -8.88 25.49 12.66
C GLU A 248 -8.86 24.77 11.29
N LYS A 249 -9.19 25.49 10.20
CA LYS A 249 -9.16 24.93 8.84
C LYS A 249 -7.76 24.46 8.43
N ILE A 250 -6.73 25.26 8.74
CA ILE A 250 -5.32 24.90 8.48
C ILE A 250 -4.94 23.62 9.23
N GLN A 251 -5.34 23.47 10.50
CA GLN A 251 -5.03 22.27 11.28
C GLN A 251 -5.73 21.01 10.74
N GLU A 252 -6.98 21.14 10.29
CA GLU A 252 -7.74 20.03 9.71
C GLU A 252 -7.10 19.53 8.41
N GLU A 253 -6.80 20.43 7.46
CA GLU A 253 -6.15 20.06 6.19
C GLU A 253 -4.74 19.48 6.41
N LEU A 254 -3.95 20.06 7.32
CA LEU A 254 -2.62 19.56 7.66
C LEU A 254 -2.68 18.14 8.28
N SER A 255 -3.70 17.85 9.08
CA SER A 255 -3.89 16.52 9.68
C SER A 255 -4.23 15.44 8.64
N LEU A 256 -5.02 15.78 7.62
CA LEU A 256 -5.37 14.86 6.54
C LEU A 256 -4.15 14.51 5.69
N ILE A 257 -3.38 15.52 5.28
CA ILE A 257 -2.15 15.31 4.49
C ILE A 257 -1.15 14.46 5.25
N LYS A 258 -0.93 14.74 6.54
CA LYS A 258 -0.02 13.94 7.37
C LYS A 258 -0.43 12.48 7.44
N LYS A 259 -1.73 12.20 7.59
CA LYS A 259 -2.23 10.84 7.62
C LYS A 259 -1.95 10.09 6.31
N GLU A 260 -2.09 10.75 5.16
CA GLU A 260 -1.73 10.16 3.87
C GLU A 260 -0.22 9.95 3.70
N ILE A 261 0.60 10.90 4.16
CA ILE A 261 2.06 10.78 4.16
C ILE A 261 2.51 9.59 5.02
N ASP A 262 2.03 9.50 6.26
CA ASP A 262 2.37 8.43 7.21
C ASP A 262 1.95 7.06 6.67
N SER A 263 0.76 6.97 6.05
CA SER A 263 0.31 5.74 5.39
C SER A 263 1.29 5.33 4.28
N SER A 264 1.78 6.27 3.48
CA SER A 264 2.71 5.96 2.38
C SER A 264 4.09 5.54 2.91
N ILE A 265 4.56 6.12 4.01
CA ILE A 265 5.80 5.70 4.69
C ILE A 265 5.66 4.27 5.22
N ILE A 266 4.54 3.95 5.89
CA ILE A 266 4.28 2.60 6.40
C ILE A 266 4.25 1.59 5.25
N SER A 267 3.57 1.94 4.15
CA SER A 267 3.51 1.12 2.94
C SER A 267 4.90 0.81 2.39
N LEU A 268 5.76 1.83 2.27
CA LEU A 268 7.15 1.66 1.83
C LEU A 268 7.97 0.80 2.79
N GLY A 269 7.84 1.02 4.10
CA GLY A 269 8.51 0.21 5.12
C GLY A 269 8.12 -1.28 5.04
N ARG A 270 6.84 -1.58 4.77
CA ARG A 270 6.38 -2.97 4.54
C ARG A 270 7.02 -3.58 3.31
N ILE A 271 6.99 -2.89 2.16
CA ILE A 271 7.60 -3.42 0.92
C ILE A 271 9.09 -3.69 1.15
N ARG A 272 9.80 -2.76 1.80
CA ARG A 272 11.22 -2.90 2.14
C ARG A 272 11.51 -4.13 2.98
N SER A 273 10.68 -4.43 3.99
CA SER A 273 10.86 -5.62 4.83
C SER A 273 10.73 -6.94 4.06
N TYR A 274 9.92 -6.97 2.99
CA TYR A 274 9.79 -8.15 2.13
C TYR A 274 10.91 -8.23 1.09
N ALA A 275 11.48 -7.08 0.72
CA ALA A 275 12.59 -6.96 -0.20
C ALA A 275 13.96 -7.23 0.45
N GLU A 276 14.04 -7.69 1.70
CA GLU A 276 15.31 -7.99 2.39
C GLU A 276 16.20 -9.00 1.66
N LEU A 277 15.67 -9.73 0.68
CA LEU A 277 16.40 -10.67 -0.18
C LEU A 277 16.82 -10.07 -1.53
N GLU A 278 16.39 -8.86 -1.88
CA GLU A 278 16.79 -8.10 -3.07
C GLU A 278 17.32 -6.72 -2.66
N ASP A 279 18.64 -6.62 -2.52
CA ASP A 279 19.34 -5.40 -2.09
C ASP A 279 19.00 -4.18 -2.99
N SER A 280 18.76 -4.41 -4.29
CA SER A 280 18.37 -3.38 -5.25
C SER A 280 17.04 -2.72 -4.90
N LEU A 281 15.99 -3.51 -4.66
CA LEU A 281 14.66 -3.00 -4.32
C LEU A 281 14.65 -2.33 -2.95
N SER A 282 15.32 -2.94 -1.97
CA SER A 282 15.42 -2.40 -0.61
C SER A 282 16.08 -1.02 -0.60
N ASN A 283 17.14 -0.82 -1.38
CA ASN A 283 17.83 0.47 -1.50
C ASN A 283 16.96 1.55 -2.19
N ILE A 284 16.28 1.20 -3.29
CA ILE A 284 15.36 2.12 -4.00
C ILE A 284 14.27 2.61 -3.05
N ILE A 285 13.66 1.70 -2.29
CA ILE A 285 12.58 2.04 -1.34
C ILE A 285 13.10 2.91 -0.20
N ALA A 286 14.32 2.66 0.30
CA ALA A 286 14.91 3.47 1.37
C ALA A 286 15.14 4.93 0.94
N GLU A 287 15.58 5.16 -0.31
CA GLU A 287 15.71 6.51 -0.87
C GLU A 287 14.35 7.20 -1.03
N ASP A 288 13.37 6.47 -1.57
CA ASP A 288 12.01 6.98 -1.77
C ASP A 288 11.32 7.28 -0.42
N GLU A 289 11.50 6.44 0.61
CA GLU A 289 11.03 6.68 1.99
C GLU A 289 11.62 7.97 2.57
N LYS A 290 12.93 8.18 2.38
CA LYS A 290 13.61 9.40 2.83
C LYS A 290 13.03 10.65 2.16
N SER A 291 12.70 10.58 0.87
CA SER A 291 12.09 11.70 0.15
C SER A 291 10.71 12.08 0.73
N ILE A 292 9.88 11.10 1.07
CA ILE A 292 8.56 11.33 1.68
C ILE A 292 8.71 11.87 3.12
N LEU A 293 9.69 11.38 3.89
CA LEU A 293 10.01 11.91 5.22
C LEU A 293 10.44 13.38 5.19
N GLU A 294 11.19 13.81 4.17
CA GLU A 294 11.53 15.22 3.99
C GLU A 294 10.30 16.08 3.70
N ILE A 295 9.35 15.59 2.90
CA ILE A 295 8.07 16.26 2.66
C ILE A 295 7.25 16.37 3.96
N SER A 296 7.22 15.31 4.78
CA SER A 296 6.58 15.32 6.11
C SER A 296 7.15 16.42 7.02
N LYS A 297 8.49 16.54 7.08
CA LYS A 297 9.17 17.59 7.86
C LYS A 297 8.86 19.00 7.34
N LYS A 298 8.72 19.18 6.03
CA LYS A 298 8.28 20.47 5.47
C LYS A 298 6.82 20.78 5.84
N ALA A 299 5.95 19.76 5.88
CA ALA A 299 4.56 19.91 6.30
C ALA A 299 4.45 20.45 7.74
N ASP A 300 5.32 20.01 8.66
CA ASP A 300 5.37 20.49 10.05
C ASP A 300 5.61 22.01 10.18
N GLN A 301 6.22 22.63 9.18
CA GLN A 301 6.58 24.05 9.18
C GLN A 301 5.50 24.95 8.57
N CYS A 302 4.45 24.37 7.95
CA CYS A 302 3.43 25.15 7.25
C CYS A 302 2.49 25.92 8.19
N LYS A 303 2.27 27.20 7.86
CA LYS A 303 1.39 28.12 8.60
C LYS A 303 0.26 28.73 7.75
N SER A 304 0.21 28.41 6.45
CA SER A 304 -0.77 28.94 5.50
C SER A 304 -1.36 27.83 4.64
N LEU A 305 -2.56 28.07 4.09
CA LEU A 305 -3.23 27.15 3.17
C LEU A 305 -2.43 26.96 1.86
N ASP A 306 -1.79 28.01 1.36
CA ASP A 306 -0.97 27.92 0.14
C ASP A 306 0.25 27.00 0.36
N CYS A 307 0.85 27.05 1.55
CA CYS A 307 1.93 26.13 1.93
C CYS A 307 1.44 24.68 1.97
N ILE A 308 0.29 24.44 2.61
CA ILE A 308 -0.35 23.12 2.70
C ILE A 308 -0.64 22.55 1.30
N ASN A 309 -1.24 23.35 0.41
CA ASN A 309 -1.53 22.93 -0.96
C ASN A 309 -0.25 22.64 -1.77
N SER A 310 0.80 23.44 -1.59
CA SER A 310 2.09 23.20 -2.22
C SER A 310 2.71 21.88 -1.76
N ILE A 311 2.69 21.60 -0.45
CA ILE A 311 3.18 20.34 0.13
C ILE A 311 2.36 19.16 -0.36
N TYR A 312 1.04 19.30 -0.46
CA TYR A 312 0.18 18.24 -1.00
C TYR A 312 0.54 17.89 -2.45
N ASN A 313 0.74 18.89 -3.30
CA ASN A 313 1.13 18.67 -4.69
C ASN A 313 2.53 18.03 -4.81
N GLU A 314 3.48 18.45 -3.97
CA GLU A 314 4.81 17.84 -3.88
C GLU A 314 4.71 16.38 -3.46
N PHE A 315 3.90 16.07 -2.44
CA PHE A 315 3.62 14.71 -1.98
C PHE A 315 2.97 13.84 -3.05
N ILE A 316 1.90 14.28 -3.70
CA ILE A 316 1.20 13.51 -4.74
C ILE A 316 2.12 13.22 -5.93
N SER A 317 2.96 14.19 -6.30
CA SER A 317 3.95 14.00 -7.37
C SER A 317 5.02 12.98 -6.99
N ALA A 318 5.56 13.08 -5.77
CA ALA A 318 6.52 12.11 -5.24
C ALA A 318 5.91 10.71 -5.14
N LYS A 319 4.72 10.59 -4.54
CA LYS A 319 3.97 9.33 -4.44
C LYS A 319 3.79 8.66 -5.81
N LYS A 320 3.33 9.42 -6.81
CA LYS A 320 3.12 8.90 -8.16
C LYS A 320 4.43 8.38 -8.80
N ASN A 321 5.52 9.12 -8.63
CA ASN A 321 6.84 8.71 -9.13
C ASN A 321 7.31 7.40 -8.47
N ILE A 322 7.11 7.26 -7.16
CA ILE A 322 7.41 6.03 -6.42
C ILE A 322 6.57 4.85 -6.94
N GLU A 323 5.26 5.05 -7.12
CA GLU A 323 4.35 4.04 -7.68
C GLU A 323 4.74 3.63 -9.12
N ASP A 324 5.19 4.59 -9.94
CA ASP A 324 5.72 4.32 -11.28
C ASP A 324 7.00 3.46 -11.21
N LYS A 325 7.99 3.85 -10.39
CA LYS A 325 9.23 3.08 -10.23
C LYS A 325 8.96 1.66 -9.73
N LEU A 326 8.12 1.52 -8.70
CA LEU A 326 7.74 0.23 -8.11
C LEU A 326 7.05 -0.67 -9.14
N SER A 327 6.14 -0.11 -9.94
CA SER A 327 5.45 -0.84 -11.01
C SER A 327 6.43 -1.36 -12.07
N HIS A 328 7.38 -0.52 -12.51
CA HIS A 328 8.40 -0.94 -13.48
C HIS A 328 9.30 -2.01 -12.90
N TYR A 329 9.77 -1.83 -11.67
CA TYR A 329 10.63 -2.80 -11.00
C TYR A 329 9.96 -4.18 -10.92
N ILE A 330 8.74 -4.25 -10.39
CA ILE A 330 8.02 -5.54 -10.26
C ILE A 330 7.73 -6.16 -11.63
N PHE A 331 7.40 -5.35 -12.63
CA PHE A 331 7.21 -5.83 -14.00
C PHE A 331 8.49 -6.46 -14.56
N ASP A 332 9.62 -5.78 -14.44
CA ASP A 332 10.93 -6.24 -14.91
C ASP A 332 11.36 -7.52 -14.16
N THR A 333 11.25 -7.54 -12.83
CA THR A 333 11.51 -8.72 -12.00
C THR A 333 10.68 -9.92 -12.44
N ILE A 334 9.38 -9.76 -12.72
CA ILE A 334 8.52 -10.87 -13.19
C ILE A 334 8.96 -11.34 -14.58
N ILE A 335 9.32 -10.44 -15.48
CA ILE A 335 9.78 -10.80 -16.83
C ILE A 335 11.09 -11.58 -16.75
N GLU A 336 12.08 -11.07 -16.02
CA GLU A 336 13.37 -11.72 -15.83
C GLU A 336 13.20 -13.09 -15.18
N TYR A 337 12.42 -13.16 -14.10
CA TYR A 337 12.05 -14.42 -13.46
C TYR A 337 11.41 -15.41 -14.44
N ASN A 338 10.38 -14.99 -15.18
CA ASN A 338 9.69 -15.87 -16.13
C ASN A 338 10.61 -16.32 -17.29
N ASN A 339 11.57 -15.48 -17.70
CA ASN A 339 12.59 -15.87 -18.67
C ASN A 339 13.52 -16.96 -18.11
N VAL A 340 13.96 -16.82 -16.86
CA VAL A 340 14.70 -17.87 -16.14
C VAL A 340 13.89 -19.16 -16.04
N ILE A 341 12.59 -19.08 -15.72
CA ILE A 341 11.71 -20.26 -15.68
C ILE A 341 11.59 -20.93 -17.04
N LYS A 342 11.46 -20.17 -18.14
CA LYS A 342 11.45 -20.74 -19.50
C LYS A 342 12.75 -21.46 -19.82
N GLU A 343 13.88 -20.94 -19.37
CA GLU A 343 15.17 -21.61 -19.54
C GLU A 343 15.29 -22.89 -18.72
N LEU A 344 14.84 -22.88 -17.45
CA LEU A 344 14.75 -24.08 -16.62
C LEU A 344 13.86 -25.16 -17.28
N LYS A 345 12.70 -24.77 -17.82
CA LYS A 345 11.77 -25.66 -18.54
C LYS A 345 12.40 -26.31 -19.77
N LYS A 346 13.24 -25.60 -20.52
CA LYS A 346 14.00 -26.18 -21.65
C LYS A 346 14.93 -27.32 -21.22
N ASN A 347 15.36 -27.33 -19.96
CA ASN A 347 16.20 -28.37 -19.39
C ASN A 347 15.39 -29.42 -18.59
N GLY A 348 14.05 -29.37 -18.69
CA GLY A 348 13.12 -30.28 -18.03
C GLY A 348 12.82 -29.97 -16.56
N ILE A 349 13.34 -28.86 -16.02
CA ILE A 349 13.04 -28.40 -14.65
C ILE A 349 11.80 -27.51 -14.71
N ILE A 350 10.66 -28.03 -14.23
CA ILE A 350 9.37 -27.33 -14.30
C ILE A 350 9.13 -26.54 -13.02
N LEU A 351 9.10 -25.23 -13.15
CA LEU A 351 8.65 -24.29 -12.10
C LEU A 351 7.49 -23.44 -12.63
N GLU A 352 6.73 -22.86 -11.72
CA GLU A 352 5.56 -22.04 -12.04
C GLU A 352 5.98 -20.64 -12.49
N GLU A 353 5.37 -20.15 -13.57
CA GLU A 353 5.50 -18.75 -14.01
C GLU A 353 4.55 -17.86 -13.20
N ILE A 354 4.92 -16.60 -13.04
CA ILE A 354 4.10 -15.60 -12.36
C ILE A 354 3.40 -14.75 -13.40
N SER A 355 2.09 -14.57 -13.25
CA SER A 355 1.32 -13.67 -14.09
C SER A 355 1.74 -12.21 -13.85
N ILE A 356 2.01 -11.48 -14.93
CA ILE A 356 2.24 -10.03 -14.86
C ILE A 356 0.95 -9.33 -14.38
N PRO A 357 1.01 -8.45 -13.36
CA PRO A 357 -0.13 -7.64 -12.96
C PRO A 357 -0.68 -6.84 -14.13
N SER A 358 -2.01 -6.91 -14.35
CA SER A 358 -2.69 -6.15 -15.41
C SER A 358 -2.86 -4.67 -15.07
N GLU A 359 -2.76 -4.32 -13.79
CA GLU A 359 -2.97 -2.98 -13.26
C GLU A 359 -1.66 -2.42 -12.71
N LYS A 360 -1.53 -1.08 -12.77
CA LYS A 360 -0.39 -0.37 -12.20
C LYS A 360 -0.43 -0.52 -10.67
N ILE A 361 0.73 -0.82 -10.08
CA ILE A 361 0.89 -0.94 -8.63
C ILE A 361 0.80 0.46 -8.00
N ILE A 362 -0.10 0.61 -7.03
CA ILE A 362 -0.22 1.81 -6.20
C ILE A 362 0.20 1.51 -4.76
N LEU A 363 0.51 2.55 -3.97
CA LEU A 363 0.80 2.39 -2.53
C LEU A 363 -0.51 2.18 -1.74
N SER A 364 -1.16 1.04 -1.99
CA SER A 364 -2.35 0.54 -1.29
C SER A 364 -2.01 -0.75 -0.55
N GLU A 365 -2.77 -1.10 0.49
CA GLU A 365 -2.52 -2.36 1.22
C GLU A 365 -2.67 -3.59 0.31
N ASP A 366 -3.70 -3.63 -0.54
CA ASP A 366 -3.94 -4.75 -1.45
C ASP A 366 -2.78 -4.99 -2.43
N ASP A 367 -2.19 -3.91 -2.97
CA ASP A 367 -1.08 -4.03 -3.91
C ASP A 367 0.24 -4.39 -3.22
N ILE A 368 0.45 -3.96 -1.98
CA ILE A 368 1.60 -4.38 -1.17
C ILE A 368 1.53 -5.87 -0.89
N ASP A 369 0.35 -6.40 -0.55
CA ASP A 369 0.14 -7.83 -0.33
C ASP A 369 0.37 -8.62 -1.63
N LYS A 370 -0.02 -8.09 -2.79
CA LYS A 370 0.32 -8.67 -4.10
C LYS A 370 1.83 -8.72 -4.32
N ILE A 371 2.55 -7.64 -4.06
CA ILE A 371 4.03 -7.60 -4.19
C ILE A 371 4.66 -8.64 -3.27
N GLN A 372 4.24 -8.70 -2.01
CA GLN A 372 4.73 -9.69 -1.05
C GLN A 372 4.52 -11.11 -1.57
N LYS A 373 3.32 -11.41 -2.09
CA LYS A 373 3.01 -12.73 -2.66
C LYS A 373 3.92 -13.05 -3.85
N ILE A 374 4.15 -12.10 -4.75
CA ILE A 374 5.04 -12.25 -5.91
C ILE A 374 6.46 -12.61 -5.43
N LEU A 375 7.06 -11.79 -4.56
CA LEU A 375 8.43 -12.01 -4.08
C LEU A 375 8.57 -13.34 -3.32
N SER A 376 7.59 -13.68 -2.48
CA SER A 376 7.56 -14.94 -1.74
C SER A 376 7.46 -16.16 -2.67
N THR A 377 6.62 -16.08 -3.71
CA THR A 377 6.50 -17.13 -4.72
C THR A 377 7.80 -17.31 -5.51
N ILE A 378 8.46 -16.22 -5.90
CA ILE A 378 9.78 -16.27 -6.54
C ILE A 378 10.76 -17.04 -5.65
N ASN A 379 10.94 -16.60 -4.40
CA ASN A 379 11.90 -17.21 -3.47
C ASN A 379 11.64 -18.70 -3.20
N LYS A 380 10.36 -19.07 -3.03
CA LYS A 380 9.96 -20.47 -2.87
C LYS A 380 10.32 -21.29 -4.11
N ASN A 381 10.00 -20.79 -5.30
CA ASN A 381 10.27 -21.48 -6.55
C ASN A 381 11.77 -21.63 -6.83
N ILE A 382 12.59 -20.62 -6.48
CA ILE A 382 14.05 -20.73 -6.58
C ILE A 382 14.61 -21.77 -5.63
N SER A 383 14.14 -21.80 -4.38
CA SER A 383 14.54 -22.83 -3.42
C SER A 383 14.24 -24.25 -3.94
N LEU A 384 13.06 -24.43 -4.56
CA LEU A 384 12.69 -25.69 -5.22
C LEU A 384 13.60 -26.01 -6.42
N GLY A 385 13.86 -25.03 -7.28
CA GLY A 385 14.75 -25.20 -8.44
C GLY A 385 16.19 -25.58 -8.02
N VAL A 386 16.74 -24.94 -6.99
CA VAL A 386 18.07 -25.25 -6.45
C VAL A 386 18.11 -26.65 -5.84
N SER A 387 17.06 -27.04 -5.11
CA SER A 387 16.92 -28.40 -4.58
C SER A 387 16.91 -29.44 -5.70
N GLU A 388 16.20 -29.19 -6.80
CA GLU A 388 16.15 -30.11 -7.94
C GLU A 388 17.50 -30.19 -8.65
N ILE A 389 18.19 -29.07 -8.85
CA ILE A 389 19.55 -29.04 -9.42
C ILE A 389 20.53 -29.82 -8.54
N ASN A 390 20.47 -29.64 -7.21
CA ASN A 390 21.32 -30.38 -6.28
C ASN A 390 20.99 -31.89 -6.27
N SER A 391 19.71 -32.27 -6.41
CA SER A 391 19.32 -33.67 -6.60
C SER A 391 19.88 -34.25 -7.90
N ILE A 392 19.90 -33.48 -8.99
CA ILE A 392 20.50 -33.90 -10.27
C ILE A 392 22.01 -34.08 -10.09
N ILE A 393 22.68 -33.18 -9.37
CA ILE A 393 24.10 -33.32 -9.02
C ILE A 393 24.35 -34.64 -8.29
N ASP A 394 23.59 -34.93 -7.22
CA ASP A 394 23.77 -36.18 -6.46
C ASP A 394 23.59 -37.42 -7.36
N SER A 395 22.64 -37.40 -8.31
CA SER A 395 22.46 -38.47 -9.30
C SER A 395 23.65 -38.58 -10.27
N ILE A 396 24.24 -37.46 -10.70
CA ILE A 396 25.45 -37.45 -11.53
C ILE A 396 26.64 -38.02 -10.77
N GLU A 397 26.81 -37.70 -9.48
CA GLU A 397 27.88 -38.25 -8.66
C GLU A 397 27.77 -39.78 -8.55
N LYS A 398 26.55 -40.31 -8.37
CA LYS A 398 26.32 -41.77 -8.31
C LYS A 398 26.54 -42.46 -9.65
N ILE A 399 26.15 -41.82 -10.76
CA ILE A 399 26.35 -42.37 -12.10
C ILE A 399 27.85 -42.41 -12.43
N SER A 400 28.53 -41.27 -12.30
CA SER A 400 29.90 -41.06 -12.81
C SER A 400 31.01 -41.29 -11.80
N GLY A 401 30.73 -41.16 -10.50
CA GLY A 401 31.73 -41.14 -9.42
C GLY A 401 32.43 -39.79 -9.23
N ILE A 402 32.08 -38.77 -10.01
CA ILE A 402 32.69 -37.44 -9.95
C ILE A 402 32.01 -36.63 -8.84
N LYS A 403 32.80 -36.10 -7.90
CA LYS A 403 32.30 -35.19 -6.88
C LYS A 403 32.11 -33.79 -7.44
N LEU A 404 30.91 -33.23 -7.30
CA LEU A 404 30.52 -31.91 -7.76
C LEU A 404 30.08 -31.06 -6.57
N ASN A 405 30.38 -29.76 -6.64
CA ASN A 405 29.95 -28.84 -5.59
C ASN A 405 28.44 -28.60 -5.70
N ARG A 406 27.75 -28.67 -4.55
CA ARG A 406 26.35 -28.26 -4.44
C ARG A 406 26.23 -26.74 -4.53
N PHE A 407 25.11 -26.28 -5.08
CA PHE A 407 24.81 -24.87 -5.20
C PHE A 407 23.99 -24.37 -4.01
N TYR A 408 24.36 -23.20 -3.51
CA TYR A 408 23.54 -22.39 -2.61
C TYR A 408 23.24 -21.07 -3.33
N ILE A 409 22.04 -20.96 -3.88
CA ILE A 409 21.62 -19.83 -4.70
C ILE A 409 20.37 -19.24 -4.08
N THR A 410 20.42 -17.96 -3.76
CA THR A 410 19.31 -17.19 -3.20
C THR A 410 18.64 -16.30 -4.25
N GLU A 411 19.37 -15.90 -5.29
CA GLU A 411 18.87 -15.04 -6.38
C GLU A 411 18.45 -15.86 -7.61
N TYR A 412 17.26 -15.57 -8.18
CA TYR A 412 16.77 -16.28 -9.36
C TYR A 412 17.67 -16.11 -10.59
N SER A 413 18.28 -14.94 -10.77
CA SER A 413 19.18 -14.62 -11.88
C SER A 413 20.36 -15.60 -11.99
N SER A 414 20.82 -16.11 -10.85
CA SER A 414 22.00 -16.95 -10.75
C SER A 414 21.71 -18.45 -10.98
N ILE A 415 20.44 -18.86 -11.01
CA ILE A 415 20.09 -20.29 -11.16
C ILE A 415 20.46 -20.85 -12.54
N VAL A 416 20.41 -20.00 -13.58
CA VAL A 416 20.80 -20.37 -14.95
C VAL A 416 22.29 -20.71 -15.01
N SER A 417 23.11 -19.97 -14.28
CA SER A 417 24.56 -20.22 -14.19
C SER A 417 24.89 -21.62 -13.67
N ALA A 418 24.06 -22.19 -12.78
CA ALA A 418 24.21 -23.56 -12.30
C ALA A 418 23.92 -24.59 -13.41
N ILE A 419 22.89 -24.35 -14.23
CA ILE A 419 22.60 -25.19 -15.41
C ILE A 419 23.74 -25.13 -16.41
N ASP A 420 24.24 -23.93 -16.71
CA ASP A 420 25.34 -23.74 -17.66
C ASP A 420 26.62 -24.42 -17.20
N TYR A 421 26.88 -24.41 -15.89
CA TYR A 421 27.98 -25.15 -15.30
C TYR A 421 27.85 -26.67 -15.52
N LEU A 422 26.66 -27.25 -15.27
CA LEU A 422 26.41 -28.67 -15.52
C LEU A 422 26.60 -29.03 -17.00
N LYS A 423 26.14 -28.17 -17.91
CA LYS A 423 26.34 -28.35 -19.36
C LYS A 423 27.82 -28.31 -19.74
N LYS A 424 28.59 -27.37 -19.20
CA LYS A 424 30.03 -27.23 -19.49
C LYS A 424 30.87 -28.44 -19.06
N ILE A 425 30.47 -29.12 -17.99
CA ILE A 425 31.16 -30.33 -17.49
C ILE A 425 30.82 -31.57 -18.34
N ASN A 426 29.96 -31.43 -19.35
CA ASN A 426 29.53 -32.53 -20.22
C ASN A 426 28.97 -33.71 -19.41
N VAL A 427 28.22 -33.42 -18.34
CA VAL A 427 27.60 -34.46 -17.49
C VAL A 427 26.71 -35.42 -18.29
N LEU A 428 26.09 -34.91 -19.36
CA LEU A 428 25.31 -35.70 -20.30
C LEU A 428 26.13 -36.78 -21.03
N THR A 429 27.44 -36.62 -21.18
CA THR A 429 28.29 -37.66 -21.78
C THR A 429 28.34 -38.91 -20.91
N TYR A 430 28.49 -38.75 -19.59
CA TYR A 430 28.47 -39.88 -18.65
C TYR A 430 27.09 -40.55 -18.61
N VAL A 431 26.02 -39.76 -18.62
CA VAL A 431 24.64 -40.27 -18.61
C VAL A 431 24.35 -41.06 -19.90
N ASN A 432 24.75 -40.54 -21.06
CA ASN A 432 24.62 -41.24 -22.34
C ASN A 432 25.44 -42.54 -22.37
N GLN A 433 26.65 -42.54 -21.81
CA GLN A 433 27.46 -43.75 -21.68
C GLN A 433 26.79 -44.80 -20.78
N CYS A 434 26.23 -44.38 -19.64
CA CYS A 434 25.48 -45.26 -18.73
C CYS A 434 24.32 -45.96 -19.47
N ILE A 435 23.51 -45.19 -20.16
CA ILE A 435 22.39 -45.70 -20.97
C ILE A 435 22.88 -46.65 -22.08
N SER A 436 23.99 -46.33 -22.74
CA SER A 436 24.58 -47.22 -23.74
C SER A 436 25.01 -48.56 -23.14
N TYR A 437 25.59 -48.55 -21.94
CA TYR A 437 25.98 -49.79 -21.26
C TYR A 437 24.77 -50.60 -20.81
N ASP A 438 23.75 -49.95 -20.25
CA ASP A 438 22.50 -50.62 -19.89
C ASP A 438 21.89 -51.34 -21.11
N ARG A 439 21.85 -50.66 -22.27
CA ARG A 439 21.37 -51.24 -23.53
C ARG A 439 22.13 -52.49 -23.93
N ASP A 440 23.46 -52.37 -23.94
CA ASP A 440 24.31 -53.45 -24.40
C ASP A 440 24.19 -54.68 -23.50
N ILE A 441 24.08 -54.47 -22.18
CA ILE A 441 23.87 -55.57 -21.24
C ILE A 441 22.50 -56.21 -21.45
N LEU A 442 21.44 -55.40 -21.56
CA LEU A 442 20.07 -55.88 -21.79
C LEU A 442 19.90 -56.62 -23.13
N THR A 443 20.71 -56.29 -24.13
CA THR A 443 20.64 -56.93 -25.46
C THR A 443 21.50 -58.18 -25.57
N LYS A 444 22.64 -58.25 -24.88
CA LYS A 444 23.60 -59.35 -25.00
C LYS A 444 23.41 -60.48 -24.00
N LEU A 445 22.80 -60.21 -22.84
CA LEU A 445 22.52 -61.23 -21.83
C LEU A 445 21.06 -61.68 -21.90
N GLU A 446 20.81 -62.98 -21.71
CA GLU A 446 19.45 -63.54 -21.81
C GLU A 446 18.62 -63.27 -20.54
N PHE A 447 19.26 -63.25 -19.36
CA PHE A 447 18.61 -63.13 -18.05
C PHE A 447 17.56 -64.23 -17.77
N TYR A 448 17.94 -65.50 -18.03
CA TYR A 448 17.07 -66.65 -17.76
C TYR A 448 16.52 -66.66 -16.32
N GLY A 449 15.20 -66.76 -16.20
CA GLY A 449 14.45 -66.69 -14.94
C GLY A 449 14.13 -65.26 -14.45
N PHE A 450 14.55 -64.22 -15.20
CA PHE A 450 14.33 -62.81 -14.87
C PHE A 450 13.78 -61.99 -16.07
N GLU A 451 13.25 -62.66 -17.09
CA GLU A 451 12.88 -62.09 -18.39
C GLU A 451 11.84 -60.96 -18.25
N ASN A 452 10.85 -61.14 -17.38
CA ASN A 452 9.81 -60.12 -17.15
C ASN A 452 10.37 -58.82 -16.57
N ARG A 453 11.31 -58.93 -15.61
CA ARG A 453 11.96 -57.75 -15.00
C ARG A 453 12.93 -57.08 -15.98
N LYS A 454 13.66 -57.88 -16.78
CA LYS A 454 14.49 -57.41 -17.90
C LYS A 454 13.64 -56.56 -18.87
N LEU A 455 12.49 -57.08 -19.29
CA LEU A 455 11.59 -56.37 -20.21
C LEU A 455 11.04 -55.07 -19.61
N GLU A 456 10.69 -55.05 -18.32
CA GLU A 456 10.21 -53.85 -17.65
C GLU A 456 11.26 -52.73 -17.64
N ILE A 457 12.49 -53.06 -17.22
CA ILE A 457 13.59 -52.09 -17.22
C ILE A 457 13.94 -51.65 -18.64
N ALA A 458 14.02 -52.61 -19.57
CA ALA A 458 14.30 -52.30 -20.97
C ALA A 458 13.26 -51.33 -21.55
N ARG A 459 11.98 -51.49 -21.21
CA ARG A 459 10.93 -50.55 -21.65
C ARG A 459 11.16 -49.13 -21.12
N LYS A 460 11.46 -48.99 -19.82
CA LYS A 460 11.71 -47.68 -19.19
C LYS A 460 12.97 -47.02 -19.73
N LEU A 461 14.05 -47.77 -19.89
CA LEU A 461 15.29 -47.26 -20.47
C LEU A 461 15.15 -46.96 -21.97
N ASN A 462 14.27 -47.69 -22.67
CA ASN A 462 14.01 -47.45 -24.09
C ASN A 462 13.44 -46.08 -24.38
N GLU A 463 12.75 -45.46 -23.43
CA GLU A 463 12.22 -44.09 -23.56
C GLU A 463 13.32 -43.03 -23.71
N TYR A 464 14.55 -43.33 -23.29
CA TYR A 464 15.69 -42.42 -23.42
C TYR A 464 16.52 -42.69 -24.67
N TYR A 465 16.30 -43.80 -25.39
CA TYR A 465 16.99 -44.05 -26.65
C TYR A 465 16.37 -43.23 -27.80
N GLY A 466 17.22 -42.47 -28.51
CA GLY A 466 16.81 -41.76 -29.73
C GLY A 466 16.17 -40.39 -29.50
N ARG A 467 16.09 -39.92 -28.25
CA ARG A 467 15.75 -38.53 -27.91
C ARG A 467 16.91 -37.83 -27.22
N GLU A 468 16.93 -36.50 -27.26
CA GLU A 468 17.87 -35.70 -26.48
C GLU A 468 17.53 -35.82 -24.99
N ILE A 469 18.53 -36.18 -24.18
CA ILE A 469 18.38 -36.36 -22.72
C ILE A 469 18.42 -35.00 -22.04
N LEU A 470 17.38 -34.71 -21.25
CA LEU A 470 17.31 -33.50 -20.44
C LEU A 470 17.95 -33.71 -19.06
N LEU A 471 18.34 -32.62 -18.39
CA LEU A 471 18.91 -32.71 -17.05
C LEU A 471 17.95 -33.36 -16.04
N SER A 472 16.64 -33.13 -16.18
CA SER A 472 15.62 -33.76 -15.34
C SER A 472 15.52 -35.28 -15.52
N ASP A 473 15.92 -35.83 -16.66
CA ASP A 473 15.86 -37.26 -16.93
C ASP A 473 16.90 -38.04 -16.10
N ILE A 474 18.00 -37.38 -15.72
CA ILE A 474 19.18 -38.00 -15.08
C ILE A 474 18.81 -38.79 -13.82
N LYS A 475 17.89 -38.26 -13.01
CA LYS A 475 17.43 -38.91 -11.77
C LYS A 475 16.69 -40.22 -12.03
N ASN A 476 15.86 -40.25 -13.07
CA ASN A 476 15.16 -41.47 -13.46
C ASN A 476 16.15 -42.48 -14.04
N ILE A 477 17.10 -42.02 -14.87
CA ILE A 477 18.15 -42.87 -15.43
C ILE A 477 18.97 -43.51 -14.30
N GLU A 478 19.44 -42.74 -13.32
CA GLU A 478 20.13 -43.28 -12.13
C GLU A 478 19.32 -44.40 -11.47
N ARG A 479 18.01 -44.17 -11.25
CA ARG A 479 17.14 -45.14 -10.60
C ARG A 479 17.00 -46.42 -11.42
N GLU A 480 16.72 -46.31 -12.72
CA GLU A 480 16.52 -47.48 -13.59
C GLU A 480 17.82 -48.27 -13.81
N SER A 481 18.97 -47.60 -14.00
CA SER A 481 20.28 -48.26 -14.10
C SER A 481 20.66 -48.98 -12.80
N ASN A 482 20.33 -48.41 -11.63
CA ASN A 482 20.56 -49.08 -10.35
C ASN A 482 19.66 -50.31 -10.18
N GLN A 483 18.41 -50.25 -10.65
CA GLN A 483 17.53 -51.43 -10.69
C GLN A 483 18.10 -52.52 -11.61
N LEU A 484 18.71 -52.15 -12.74
CA LEU A 484 19.37 -53.11 -13.62
C LEU A 484 20.54 -53.79 -12.92
N LEU A 485 21.40 -53.04 -12.22
CA LEU A 485 22.50 -53.61 -11.42
C LEU A 485 22.02 -54.62 -10.37
N ILE A 486 20.89 -54.34 -9.70
CA ILE A 486 20.28 -55.27 -8.75
C ILE A 486 19.87 -56.57 -9.46
N ILE A 487 19.20 -56.48 -10.61
CA ILE A 487 18.80 -57.67 -11.39
C ILE A 487 20.03 -58.44 -11.85
N ILE A 488 21.06 -57.77 -12.37
CA ILE A 488 22.31 -58.42 -12.79
C ILE A 488 22.93 -59.19 -11.62
N ASN A 489 22.96 -58.60 -10.43
CA ASN A 489 23.54 -59.25 -9.26
C ASN A 489 22.75 -60.52 -8.88
N GLU A 490 21.42 -60.44 -8.83
CA GLU A 490 20.56 -61.61 -8.58
C GLU A 490 20.75 -62.69 -9.66
N TYR A 491 20.88 -62.27 -10.92
CA TYR A 491 21.10 -63.15 -12.05
C TYR A 491 22.44 -63.88 -11.98
N LEU A 492 23.54 -63.16 -11.68
CA LEU A 492 24.87 -63.76 -11.52
C LEU A 492 24.91 -64.73 -10.33
N ASN A 493 24.22 -64.43 -9.24
CA ASN A 493 24.08 -65.37 -8.12
C ASN A 493 23.35 -66.66 -8.54
N ASN A 494 22.32 -66.56 -9.39
CA ASN A 494 21.64 -67.72 -9.94
C ASN A 494 22.58 -68.56 -10.83
N ILE A 495 23.34 -67.91 -11.72
CA ILE A 495 24.37 -68.58 -12.54
C ILE A 495 25.38 -69.30 -11.64
N LYS A 496 25.93 -68.62 -10.63
CA LYS A 496 26.88 -69.19 -9.69
C LYS A 496 26.32 -70.45 -9.00
N ASN A 497 25.09 -70.37 -8.50
CA ASN A 497 24.44 -71.49 -7.80
C ASN A 497 24.21 -72.70 -8.71
N GLU A 498 23.80 -72.48 -9.97
CA GLU A 498 23.63 -73.58 -10.94
C GLU A 498 25.00 -74.18 -11.33
N LEU A 499 26.02 -73.36 -11.59
CA LEU A 499 27.38 -73.85 -11.86
C LEU A 499 27.93 -74.64 -10.68
N GLU A 500 27.69 -74.23 -9.42
CA GLU A 500 28.10 -74.98 -8.24
C GLU A 500 27.45 -76.36 -8.15
N LYS A 501 26.18 -76.50 -8.56
CA LYS A 501 25.51 -77.80 -8.66
C LYS A 501 26.17 -78.69 -9.72
N ILE A 502 26.47 -78.13 -10.89
CA ILE A 502 27.18 -78.82 -11.97
C ILE A 502 28.58 -79.25 -11.51
N TRP A 503 29.33 -78.36 -10.85
CA TRP A 503 30.66 -78.65 -10.33
C TRP A 503 30.65 -79.73 -9.25
N LYS A 504 29.64 -79.76 -8.37
CA LYS A 504 29.53 -80.80 -7.33
C LYS A 504 29.46 -82.22 -7.92
N ILE A 505 28.88 -82.37 -9.10
CA ILE A 505 28.73 -83.66 -9.80
C ILE A 505 29.95 -83.95 -10.68
N SER A 506 30.40 -82.98 -11.46
CA SER A 506 31.47 -83.14 -12.46
C SER A 506 32.89 -83.11 -11.87
N LYS A 507 33.11 -82.29 -10.85
CA LYS A 507 34.41 -82.00 -10.20
C LYS A 507 35.48 -81.37 -11.10
N LEU A 508 35.12 -80.84 -12.28
CA LEU A 508 36.04 -80.19 -13.20
C LEU A 508 36.58 -78.82 -12.74
N ASN A 509 37.87 -78.57 -12.92
CA ASN A 509 38.52 -77.30 -12.58
C ASN A 509 38.08 -76.15 -13.50
N ASN A 510 37.81 -76.37 -14.78
CA ASN A 510 37.30 -75.31 -15.66
C ASN A 510 35.97 -74.72 -15.15
N ILE A 511 35.05 -75.57 -14.67
CA ILE A 511 33.79 -75.12 -14.07
C ILE A 511 34.06 -74.37 -12.76
N LYS A 512 35.00 -74.85 -11.94
CA LYS A 512 35.41 -74.15 -10.71
C LYS A 512 35.98 -72.76 -10.99
N ASN A 513 36.86 -72.64 -11.99
CA ASN A 513 37.45 -71.36 -12.39
C ASN A 513 36.36 -70.38 -12.87
N LYS A 514 35.33 -70.87 -13.58
CA LYS A 514 34.18 -70.05 -13.98
C LYS A 514 33.37 -69.56 -12.79
N ILE A 515 33.15 -70.41 -11.78
CA ILE A 515 32.50 -70.00 -10.52
C ILE A 515 33.31 -68.87 -9.86
N GLU A 516 34.64 -68.99 -9.78
CA GLU A 516 35.51 -67.96 -9.20
C GLU A 516 35.46 -66.64 -9.98
N VAL A 517 35.39 -66.69 -11.32
CA VAL A 517 35.22 -65.48 -12.17
C VAL A 517 33.87 -64.80 -11.92
N ILE A 518 32.78 -65.56 -11.88
CA ILE A 518 31.43 -65.02 -11.58
C ILE A 518 31.36 -64.47 -10.16
N ASP A 519 31.96 -65.15 -9.19
CA ASP A 519 32.04 -64.67 -7.80
C ASP A 519 32.85 -63.38 -7.68
N GLY A 520 33.96 -63.27 -8.41
CA GLY A 520 34.72 -62.03 -8.55
C GLY A 520 33.85 -60.88 -9.07
N LEU A 521 33.05 -61.12 -10.11
CA LEU A 521 32.15 -60.11 -10.66
C LEU A 521 31.03 -59.69 -9.68
N ILE A 522 30.44 -60.64 -8.96
CA ILE A 522 29.46 -60.36 -7.88
C ILE A 522 30.10 -59.46 -6.82
N ASN A 523 31.32 -59.76 -6.40
CA ASN A 523 32.04 -58.95 -5.42
C ASN A 523 32.32 -57.53 -5.93
N GLU A 524 32.70 -57.36 -7.21
CA GLU A 524 32.87 -56.03 -7.82
C GLU A 524 31.55 -55.23 -7.90
N LEU A 525 30.42 -55.89 -8.20
CA LEU A 525 29.10 -55.24 -8.24
C LEU A 525 28.64 -54.74 -6.86
N ASN A 526 29.02 -55.45 -5.79
CA ASN A 526 28.65 -55.13 -4.42
C ASN A 526 29.50 -54.02 -3.79
N LYS A 527 30.60 -53.58 -4.42
CA LYS A 527 31.41 -52.44 -3.94
C LYS A 527 30.61 -51.14 -4.02
N ASP A 528 30.97 -50.14 -3.21
CA ASP A 528 30.41 -48.79 -3.27
C ASP A 528 31.05 -47.95 -4.39
N ASP A 529 30.99 -48.49 -5.61
CA ASP A 529 31.51 -47.88 -6.83
C ASP A 529 30.39 -47.21 -7.64
N ALA A 530 30.76 -46.23 -8.48
CA ALA A 530 29.85 -45.56 -9.40
C ALA A 530 29.16 -46.55 -10.36
N ILE A 531 27.91 -46.25 -10.72
CA ILE A 531 27.08 -47.11 -11.58
C ILE A 531 27.79 -47.42 -12.89
N LEU A 532 28.39 -46.42 -13.53
CA LEU A 532 29.04 -46.55 -14.84
C LEU A 532 30.25 -47.51 -14.79
N LYS A 533 31.00 -47.52 -13.68
CA LYS A 533 32.10 -48.48 -13.46
C LYS A 533 31.56 -49.90 -13.28
N LYS A 534 30.50 -50.08 -12.50
CA LYS A 534 29.85 -51.38 -12.29
C LYS A 534 29.31 -51.96 -13.60
N LEU A 535 28.60 -51.15 -14.38
CA LEU A 535 28.11 -51.54 -15.70
C LEU A 535 29.26 -51.87 -16.66
N SER A 536 30.33 -51.09 -16.66
CA SER A 536 31.53 -51.36 -17.46
C SER A 536 32.13 -52.74 -17.12
N ASN A 537 32.24 -53.09 -15.85
CA ASN A 537 32.76 -54.39 -15.41
C ASN A 537 31.88 -55.54 -15.93
N VAL A 538 30.55 -55.41 -15.83
CA VAL A 538 29.61 -56.39 -16.38
C VAL A 538 29.77 -56.50 -17.89
N LEU A 539 29.82 -55.37 -18.59
CA LEU A 539 29.95 -55.32 -20.04
C LEU A 539 31.20 -56.05 -20.54
N THR A 540 32.34 -55.86 -19.86
CA THR A 540 33.58 -56.58 -20.17
C THR A 540 33.52 -58.08 -19.87
N ALA A 541 32.69 -58.48 -18.92
CA ALA A 541 32.52 -59.86 -18.49
C ALA A 541 31.45 -60.63 -19.28
N ILE A 542 30.69 -59.98 -20.18
CA ILE A 542 29.64 -60.62 -20.99
C ILE A 542 30.09 -61.95 -21.62
N PRO A 543 31.27 -62.05 -22.28
CA PRO A 543 31.70 -63.33 -22.87
C PRO A 543 31.82 -64.48 -21.86
N GLU A 544 32.28 -64.19 -20.64
CA GLU A 544 32.39 -65.19 -19.58
C GLU A 544 31.03 -65.56 -19.01
N ILE A 545 30.13 -64.59 -18.85
CA ILE A 545 28.74 -64.80 -18.43
C ILE A 545 28.01 -65.68 -19.45
N SER A 546 28.07 -65.34 -20.75
CA SER A 546 27.43 -66.12 -21.81
C SER A 546 28.04 -67.52 -21.97
N ASN A 547 29.31 -67.69 -21.65
CA ASN A 547 29.93 -69.03 -21.62
C ASN A 547 29.37 -69.84 -20.43
N ALA A 548 29.24 -69.24 -19.25
CA ALA A 548 28.59 -69.87 -18.11
C ALA A 548 27.11 -70.23 -18.39
N GLU A 549 26.37 -69.37 -19.08
CA GLU A 549 24.99 -69.62 -19.51
C GLU A 549 24.91 -70.89 -20.38
N LYS A 550 25.77 -71.04 -21.38
CA LYS A 550 25.81 -72.24 -22.24
C LYS A 550 26.05 -73.53 -21.47
N ILE A 551 26.92 -73.49 -20.46
CA ILE A 551 27.15 -74.65 -19.57
C ILE A 551 25.87 -75.01 -18.81
N ILE A 552 25.14 -74.01 -18.34
CA ILE A 552 23.87 -74.21 -17.61
C ILE A 552 22.77 -74.73 -18.56
N GLU A 553 22.71 -74.26 -19.80
CA GLU A 553 21.77 -74.76 -20.82
C GLU A 553 21.98 -76.26 -21.08
N GLU A 554 23.24 -76.73 -21.08
CA GLU A 554 23.59 -78.14 -21.27
C GLU A 554 23.60 -78.96 -19.96
N LYS A 555 23.11 -78.43 -18.83
CA LYS A 555 23.27 -79.05 -17.50
C LYS A 555 22.82 -80.51 -17.43
N ASP A 556 21.71 -80.86 -18.07
CA ASP A 556 21.15 -82.22 -18.01
C ASP A 556 22.00 -83.20 -18.80
N ASN A 557 22.54 -82.76 -19.95
CA ASN A 557 23.49 -83.53 -20.75
C ASN A 557 24.81 -83.74 -20.00
N ILE A 558 25.28 -82.69 -19.31
CA ILE A 558 26.47 -82.75 -18.47
C ILE A 558 26.25 -83.71 -17.28
N TYR A 559 25.10 -83.66 -16.61
CA TYR A 559 24.77 -84.58 -15.52
C TYR A 559 24.71 -86.04 -16.00
N ALA A 560 24.10 -86.29 -17.15
CA ALA A 560 24.07 -87.62 -17.75
C ALA A 560 25.49 -88.12 -18.08
N LEU A 561 26.32 -87.26 -18.70
CA LEU A 561 27.71 -87.56 -19.02
C LEU A 561 28.51 -88.00 -17.80
N PHE A 562 28.47 -87.21 -16.73
CA PHE A 562 29.26 -87.53 -15.53
C PHE A 562 28.72 -88.72 -14.75
N THR A 563 27.44 -89.06 -14.89
CA THR A 563 26.89 -90.33 -14.40
C THR A 563 27.52 -91.50 -15.17
N ILE A 564 27.49 -91.46 -16.51
CA ILE A 564 28.09 -92.50 -17.38
C ILE A 564 29.58 -92.67 -17.08
N LEU A 565 30.32 -91.57 -17.01
CA LEU A 565 31.77 -91.58 -16.77
C LEU A 565 32.16 -92.08 -15.38
N ARG A 566 31.31 -91.91 -14.36
CA ARG A 566 31.56 -92.43 -13.01
C ARG A 566 31.21 -93.90 -12.88
N GLU A 567 30.11 -94.34 -13.50
CA GLU A 567 29.66 -95.73 -13.46
C GLU A 567 30.56 -96.66 -14.28
N ASN A 568 31.23 -96.14 -15.32
CA ASN A 568 32.03 -96.93 -16.26
C ASN A 568 33.53 -96.61 -16.21
N GLU A 569 34.02 -95.94 -15.16
CA GLU A 569 35.39 -95.45 -15.08
C GLU A 569 36.45 -96.54 -15.30
N ASP A 570 36.33 -97.68 -14.59
CA ASP A 570 37.28 -98.78 -14.69
C ASP A 570 37.28 -99.41 -16.10
N ILE A 571 36.09 -99.54 -16.70
CA ILE A 571 35.91 -100.09 -18.05
C ILE A 571 36.57 -99.19 -19.10
N ILE A 572 36.35 -97.87 -18.99
CA ILE A 572 36.96 -96.88 -19.89
C ILE A 572 38.49 -96.94 -19.77
N ARG A 573 39.01 -97.06 -18.54
CA ARG A 573 40.45 -97.12 -18.29
C ARG A 573 41.08 -98.40 -18.85
N GLU A 574 40.45 -99.55 -18.68
CA GLU A 574 40.92 -100.81 -19.24
C GLU A 574 40.90 -100.79 -20.77
N LYS A 575 39.79 -100.34 -21.38
CA LYS A 575 39.69 -100.21 -22.84
C LYS A 575 40.72 -99.25 -23.41
N LEU A 576 40.96 -98.08 -22.79
CA LEU A 576 41.97 -97.13 -23.27
C LEU A 576 43.37 -97.75 -23.25
N ASN A 577 43.71 -98.52 -22.21
CA ASN A 577 45.00 -99.20 -22.11
C ASN A 577 45.16 -100.34 -23.13
N GLN A 578 44.07 -101.01 -23.53
CA GLN A 578 44.09 -102.13 -24.48
C GLN A 578 44.03 -101.67 -25.94
N GLU A 579 43.12 -100.75 -26.26
CA GLU A 579 42.76 -100.36 -27.63
C GLU A 579 43.45 -99.07 -28.08
N GLN A 580 44.11 -98.35 -27.15
CA GLN A 580 44.74 -97.03 -27.31
C GLN A 580 43.82 -95.87 -27.71
N CYS A 581 42.69 -96.14 -28.36
CA CYS A 581 41.67 -95.17 -28.78
C CYS A 581 40.26 -95.77 -28.65
N ILE A 582 39.32 -95.02 -28.08
CA ILE A 582 37.90 -95.41 -27.96
C ILE A 582 37.02 -94.38 -28.69
N GLU A 583 36.02 -94.83 -29.44
CA GLU A 583 35.01 -93.93 -30.02
C GLU A 583 34.03 -93.42 -28.95
N LEU A 584 33.74 -92.11 -28.96
CA LEU A 584 32.81 -91.50 -27.99
C LEU A 584 31.40 -92.10 -28.06
N GLU A 585 30.95 -92.48 -29.26
CA GLU A 585 29.64 -93.12 -29.47
C GLU A 585 29.55 -94.50 -28.81
N GLU A 586 30.64 -95.25 -28.74
CA GLU A 586 30.69 -96.54 -28.02
C GLU A 586 30.46 -96.38 -26.51
N LEU A 587 30.77 -95.19 -25.98
CA LEU A 587 30.52 -94.82 -24.58
C LEU A 587 29.13 -94.18 -24.40
N GLY A 588 28.34 -94.06 -25.47
CA GLY A 588 27.06 -93.35 -25.46
C GLY A 588 27.20 -91.85 -25.27
N ILE A 589 28.37 -91.27 -25.57
CA ILE A 589 28.69 -89.87 -25.35
C ILE A 589 28.58 -89.07 -26.65
N ASN A 590 27.82 -87.98 -26.60
CA ASN A 590 27.74 -87.03 -27.70
C ASN A 590 29.09 -86.32 -27.91
N SER A 591 29.58 -86.27 -29.16
CA SER A 591 30.85 -85.64 -29.53
C SER A 591 30.95 -84.16 -29.13
N ASN A 592 29.82 -83.46 -29.00
CA ASN A 592 29.79 -82.07 -28.51
C ASN A 592 30.28 -81.91 -27.07
N LEU A 593 30.26 -82.97 -26.26
CA LEU A 593 30.72 -82.98 -24.87
C LEU A 593 32.15 -83.52 -24.70
N SER A 594 32.83 -83.82 -25.80
CA SER A 594 34.16 -84.44 -25.83
C SER A 594 35.20 -83.70 -24.99
N SER A 595 35.14 -82.37 -24.95
CA SER A 595 36.00 -81.50 -24.15
C SER A 595 35.92 -81.83 -22.65
N TYR A 596 34.70 -82.03 -22.12
CA TYR A 596 34.48 -82.37 -20.72
C TYR A 596 35.00 -83.77 -20.37
N VAL A 597 34.92 -84.72 -21.30
CA VAL A 597 35.44 -86.08 -21.09
C VAL A 597 36.96 -86.09 -20.98
N ILE A 598 37.63 -85.37 -21.88
CA ILE A 598 39.09 -85.23 -21.86
C ILE A 598 39.55 -84.60 -20.56
N GLU A 599 38.87 -83.52 -20.14
CA GLU A 599 39.19 -82.82 -18.91
C GLU A 599 39.04 -83.75 -17.69
N TYR A 600 37.93 -84.48 -17.61
CA TYR A 600 37.66 -85.44 -16.55
C TYR A 600 38.72 -86.54 -16.43
N LEU A 601 39.12 -87.13 -17.56
CA LEU A 601 40.13 -88.20 -17.59
C LEU A 601 41.53 -87.65 -17.21
N LYS A 602 41.89 -86.46 -17.69
CA LYS A 602 43.15 -85.79 -17.32
C LYS A 602 43.24 -85.49 -15.83
N GLU A 603 42.16 -85.00 -15.23
CA GLU A 603 42.11 -84.73 -13.78
C GLU A 603 42.30 -85.97 -12.91
N ARG A 604 42.15 -87.16 -13.50
CA ARG A 604 42.38 -88.46 -12.86
C ARG A 604 43.66 -89.14 -13.32
N ASN A 605 44.60 -88.36 -13.87
CA ASN A 605 45.90 -88.80 -14.35
C ASN A 605 45.86 -89.76 -15.54
N ILE A 606 44.81 -89.70 -16.38
CA ILE A 606 44.74 -90.42 -17.65
C ILE A 606 44.97 -89.42 -18.77
N ASN A 607 46.17 -89.44 -19.36
CA ASN A 607 46.57 -88.44 -20.34
C ASN A 607 45.97 -88.80 -21.71
N VAL A 608 44.95 -88.05 -22.13
CA VAL A 608 44.19 -88.32 -23.36
C VAL A 608 44.12 -87.11 -24.29
N LYS A 609 43.98 -87.38 -25.59
CA LYS A 609 43.75 -86.39 -26.65
C LYS A 609 42.52 -86.76 -27.47
N LEU A 610 41.88 -85.75 -28.07
CA LEU A 610 40.80 -85.95 -29.02
C LEU A 610 41.38 -86.15 -30.42
N ASP A 611 40.94 -87.19 -31.11
CA ASP A 611 41.13 -87.35 -32.55
C ASP A 611 39.76 -87.54 -33.20
N THR A 612 39.22 -86.47 -33.80
CA THR A 612 37.85 -86.40 -34.33
C THR A 612 36.80 -86.83 -33.29
N ASN A 613 36.23 -88.04 -33.40
CA ASN A 613 35.23 -88.58 -32.49
C ASN A 613 35.80 -89.64 -31.51
N LYS A 614 37.13 -89.76 -31.42
CA LYS A 614 37.81 -90.76 -30.58
C LYS A 614 38.61 -90.09 -29.47
N ILE A 615 38.59 -90.70 -28.28
CA ILE A 615 39.51 -90.37 -27.20
C ILE A 615 40.67 -91.36 -27.28
N CYS A 616 41.88 -90.85 -27.47
CA CYS A 616 43.09 -91.65 -27.54
C CYS A 616 44.03 -91.33 -26.36
N LEU A 617 44.78 -92.32 -25.89
CA LEU A 617 45.91 -92.08 -25.01
C LEU A 617 46.94 -91.19 -25.73
N SER A 618 47.46 -90.20 -25.02
CA SER A 618 48.31 -89.15 -25.57
C SER A 618 49.79 -89.45 -25.46
#